data_AF-A0A4Q4KLF2-F1
#
_entry.id   AF-A0A4Q4KLF2-F1
#
_cell.length_a   1.000
_cell.length_b   1.000
_cell.length_c   1.000
_cell.angle_alpha   90.00
_cell.angle_beta   90.00
_cell.angle_gamma   90.00
#
_symmetry.space_group_name_H-M   'P 1'
#
loop_
_entity.id
_entity.type
_entity.pdbx_description
1 polymer ?
#
loop_
_entity_poly.entity_id
_entity_poly.type
_entity_poly.pdbx_seq_one_letter_code
_entity_poly.pdbx_strand_id
1 'polypeptide(L)'
;MKHILSILFLISMSLYSFANIPANNSYFHNTHETKLENDKKNTFIVTAKNGIIIRKNPSLESKRIGLIPFGSKINISEKTNEKLSIHENGKEIKGNWVKIKTHNYPYNYAEEAEYGYVFDGFLENEDVFIQDLENLMKAYPEFNTYEIDRNSNPFILNGDFFGDNVNDLVIKIKDSKLITLGFINYKQENKSEAVIITKNNLADTELYFGWTEQFETVSSNINLWPEDEEMSNLNVDFNHPANKKLVLGYNAIFGHNLESCGGGYIFWYKNKFHTITGD
;
A
#
# COMPACT_ATOMS: atom_id res chain seq x y z
N MET A 1 0.99 51.07 62.76
CA MET A 1 1.64 51.68 61.56
C MET A 1 0.93 51.07 60.35
N LYS A 2 -0.04 51.77 59.72
CA LYS A 2 0.13 52.71 58.58
C LYS A 2 0.87 52.01 57.43
N HIS A 3 0.42 51.86 56.18
CA HIS A 3 -0.70 52.37 55.36
C HIS A 3 -0.69 51.48 54.07
N ILE A 4 -1.82 51.03 53.49
CA ILE A 4 -2.52 51.58 52.29
C ILE A 4 -1.66 51.44 50.98
N LEU A 5 -2.08 50.87 49.84
CA LEU A 5 -3.22 51.24 48.99
C LEU A 5 -3.45 50.21 47.85
N SER A 6 -4.71 49.87 47.59
CA SER A 6 -5.20 49.24 46.35
C SER A 6 -5.28 50.27 45.22
N ILE A 7 -4.91 49.93 43.98
CA ILE A 7 -5.32 50.70 42.79
C ILE A 7 -5.83 49.75 41.70
N LEU A 8 -7.15 49.85 41.51
CA LEU A 8 -7.95 49.41 40.39
C LEU A 8 -7.75 50.42 39.25
N PHE A 9 -7.46 49.99 38.02
CA PHE A 9 -7.52 50.88 36.85
C PHE A 9 -8.43 50.30 35.78
N LEU A 10 -9.65 50.86 35.72
CA LEU A 10 -10.57 50.81 34.59
C LEU A 10 -10.16 51.92 33.62
N ILE A 11 -9.96 51.59 32.33
CA ILE A 11 -10.03 52.58 31.26
C ILE A 11 -11.08 52.11 30.25
N SER A 12 -12.01 53.02 30.03
CA SER A 12 -13.10 53.04 29.08
C SER A 12 -12.65 53.28 27.62
N MET A 13 -13.27 52.55 26.70
CA MET A 13 -14.04 53.05 25.54
C MET A 13 -13.38 54.09 24.59
N SER A 14 -13.20 53.72 23.33
CA SER A 14 -13.77 54.49 22.20
C SER A 14 -13.84 53.65 20.92
N LEU A 15 -14.99 53.75 20.25
CA LEU A 15 -15.23 53.25 18.91
C LEU A 15 -14.47 54.11 17.90
N TYR A 16 -13.88 53.48 16.88
CA TYR A 16 -13.82 54.07 15.55
C TYR A 16 -14.28 53.03 14.53
N SER A 17 -15.46 53.30 13.97
CA SER A 17 -15.90 52.77 12.69
C SER A 17 -15.02 53.35 11.58
N PHE A 18 -14.51 52.49 10.71
CA PHE A 18 -14.39 52.82 9.29
C PHE A 18 -14.97 51.67 8.48
N ALA A 19 -16.07 51.98 7.80
CA ALA A 19 -16.67 51.14 6.79
C ALA A 19 -15.96 51.37 5.45
N ASN A 20 -15.75 50.25 4.75
CA ASN A 20 -15.76 50.04 3.29
C ASN A 20 -14.75 50.78 2.39
N ILE A 21 -13.84 49.99 1.84
CA ILE A 21 -13.42 50.08 0.44
C ILE A 21 -13.74 48.72 -0.21
N PRO A 22 -14.54 48.65 -1.29
CA PRO A 22 -14.81 47.39 -1.96
C PRO A 22 -13.68 47.09 -2.95
N ALA A 23 -12.83 46.12 -2.63
CA ALA A 23 -11.98 45.49 -3.64
C ALA A 23 -12.78 44.36 -4.29
N ASN A 24 -13.30 44.62 -5.49
CA ASN A 24 -13.65 43.58 -6.45
C ASN A 24 -12.41 42.75 -6.74
N ASN A 25 -12.22 41.65 -6.02
CA ASN A 25 -11.40 40.54 -6.48
C ASN A 25 -12.35 39.39 -6.75
N SER A 26 -12.60 39.16 -8.03
CA SER A 26 -13.21 37.95 -8.55
C SER A 26 -12.46 36.74 -8.00
N TYR A 27 -13.15 35.96 -7.18
CA TYR A 27 -12.71 34.66 -6.70
C TYR A 27 -12.54 33.70 -7.89
N PHE A 28 -11.32 33.60 -8.41
CA PHE A 28 -10.85 32.33 -8.97
C PHE A 28 -10.36 31.50 -7.79
N HIS A 29 -11.30 30.90 -7.06
CA HIS A 29 -10.94 29.86 -6.09
C HIS A 29 -10.48 28.66 -6.91
N ASN A 30 -9.22 28.29 -6.73
CA ASN A 30 -8.53 27.23 -7.46
C ASN A 30 -9.24 25.88 -7.17
N THR A 31 -10.18 25.48 -8.02
CA THR A 31 -10.99 24.25 -7.85
C THR A 31 -10.15 22.97 -7.94
N HIS A 32 -8.93 23.06 -8.47
CA HIS A 32 -7.98 21.96 -8.53
C HIS A 32 -7.31 21.68 -7.18
N GLU A 33 -6.90 22.71 -6.43
CA GLU A 33 -6.28 22.51 -5.12
C GLU A 33 -7.29 22.00 -4.09
N THR A 34 -8.50 22.56 -4.08
CA THR A 34 -9.57 22.10 -3.17
C THR A 34 -10.03 20.69 -3.49
N LYS A 35 -10.04 20.28 -4.76
CA LYS A 35 -10.35 18.90 -5.16
C LYS A 35 -9.23 17.92 -4.77
N LEU A 36 -7.97 18.27 -4.99
CA LEU A 36 -6.83 17.41 -4.64
C LEU A 36 -6.73 17.18 -3.12
N GLU A 37 -7.01 18.22 -2.34
CA GLU A 37 -7.01 18.17 -0.87
C GLU A 37 -8.20 17.34 -0.33
N ASN A 38 -9.39 17.48 -0.94
CA ASN A 38 -10.56 16.68 -0.57
C ASN A 38 -10.43 15.22 -1.02
N ASP A 39 -9.79 14.97 -2.17
CA ASP A 39 -9.50 13.62 -2.67
C ASP A 39 -8.50 12.93 -1.72
N LYS A 40 -7.41 13.59 -1.30
CA LYS A 40 -6.51 13.08 -0.25
C LYS A 40 -7.24 12.73 1.05
N LYS A 41 -8.18 13.58 1.48
CA LYS A 41 -8.95 13.37 2.72
C LYS A 41 -9.88 12.15 2.64
N ASN A 42 -10.18 11.67 1.44
CA ASN A 42 -11.04 10.52 1.17
C ASN A 42 -10.28 9.31 0.58
N THR A 43 -8.95 9.32 0.60
CA THR A 43 -8.14 8.15 0.24
C THR A 43 -7.97 7.23 1.44
N PHE A 44 -8.17 5.93 1.22
CA PHE A 44 -8.01 4.88 2.21
C PHE A 44 -7.13 3.76 1.66
N ILE A 45 -6.47 3.03 2.55
CA ILE A 45 -5.67 1.84 2.25
C ILE A 45 -6.45 0.59 2.65
N VAL A 46 -6.42 -0.43 1.79
CA VAL A 46 -6.97 -1.76 2.10
C VAL A 46 -6.07 -2.49 3.09
N THR A 47 -6.61 -2.81 4.26
CA THR A 47 -5.86 -3.49 5.34
C THR A 47 -6.19 -4.98 5.49
N ALA A 48 -7.20 -5.47 4.77
CA ALA A 48 -7.51 -6.90 4.71
C ALA A 48 -6.36 -7.68 4.05
N LYS A 49 -5.75 -8.63 4.77
CA LYS A 49 -4.59 -9.42 4.32
C LYS A 49 -4.81 -10.13 2.99
N ASN A 50 -6.03 -10.65 2.77
CA ASN A 50 -6.40 -11.36 1.54
C ASN A 50 -7.08 -10.45 0.49
N GLY A 51 -6.99 -9.13 0.68
CA GLY A 51 -7.74 -8.15 -0.10
C GLY A 51 -9.21 -8.01 0.32
N ILE A 52 -9.86 -6.99 -0.20
CA ILE A 52 -11.25 -6.64 0.06
C ILE A 52 -12.13 -6.96 -1.14
N ILE A 53 -13.20 -7.71 -0.91
CA ILE A 53 -14.14 -8.12 -1.96
C ILE A 53 -15.06 -6.94 -2.30
N ILE A 54 -15.19 -6.64 -3.58
CA ILE A 54 -16.17 -5.68 -4.10
C ILE A 54 -17.46 -6.43 -4.42
N ARG A 55 -18.59 -5.85 -4.01
CA ARG A 55 -19.92 -6.40 -4.23
C ARG A 55 -20.83 -5.46 -5.00
N LYS A 56 -21.82 -6.04 -5.68
CA LYS A 56 -22.79 -5.28 -6.48
C LYS A 56 -23.74 -4.43 -5.62
N ASN A 57 -24.03 -4.88 -4.40
CA ASN A 57 -24.89 -4.19 -3.41
C ASN A 57 -24.22 -4.25 -2.03
N PRO A 58 -24.56 -3.34 -1.10
CA PRO A 58 -24.00 -3.27 0.26
C PRO A 58 -24.50 -4.41 1.18
N SER A 59 -24.19 -5.66 0.84
CA SER A 59 -24.63 -6.85 1.58
C SER A 59 -23.70 -8.03 1.33
N LEU A 60 -23.51 -8.87 2.35
CA LEU A 60 -22.73 -10.12 2.27
C LEU A 60 -23.33 -11.15 1.29
N GLU A 61 -24.64 -11.09 1.04
CA GLU A 61 -25.33 -11.98 0.11
C GLU A 61 -25.26 -11.48 -1.34
N SER A 62 -24.76 -10.27 -1.56
CA SER A 62 -24.69 -9.69 -2.90
C SER A 62 -23.57 -10.32 -3.74
N LYS A 63 -23.79 -10.38 -5.05
CA LYS A 63 -22.82 -10.85 -6.04
C LYS A 63 -21.47 -10.17 -5.85
N ARG A 64 -20.40 -10.97 -5.80
CA ARG A 64 -19.01 -10.49 -5.85
C ARG A 64 -18.67 -10.10 -7.27
N ILE A 65 -18.11 -8.90 -7.46
CA ILE A 65 -17.79 -8.35 -8.78
C ILE A 65 -16.30 -8.02 -8.95
N GLY A 66 -15.52 -8.09 -7.88
CA GLY A 66 -14.07 -7.91 -7.91
C GLY A 66 -13.41 -8.12 -6.56
N LEU A 67 -12.09 -7.96 -6.54
CA LEU A 67 -11.22 -8.00 -5.37
C LEU A 67 -10.21 -6.85 -5.50
N ILE A 68 -10.00 -6.10 -4.42
CA ILE A 68 -8.93 -5.11 -4.33
C ILE A 68 -7.88 -5.67 -3.35
N PRO A 69 -6.63 -5.87 -3.77
CA PRO A 69 -5.57 -6.39 -2.91
C PRO A 69 -5.23 -5.49 -1.71
N PHE A 70 -4.61 -6.12 -0.71
CA PHE A 70 -3.97 -5.42 0.42
C PHE A 70 -3.04 -4.30 -0.06
N GLY A 71 -2.96 -3.21 0.70
CA GLY A 71 -2.06 -2.09 0.41
C GLY A 71 -2.51 -1.19 -0.74
N SER A 72 -3.62 -1.52 -1.41
CA SER A 72 -4.16 -0.68 -2.47
C SER A 72 -4.84 0.56 -1.90
N LYS A 73 -4.61 1.70 -2.55
CA LYS A 73 -5.34 2.95 -2.31
C LYS A 73 -6.72 2.86 -2.91
N ILE A 74 -7.72 3.40 -2.22
CA ILE A 74 -9.08 3.51 -2.70
C ILE A 74 -9.70 4.85 -2.33
N ASN A 75 -10.57 5.37 -3.20
CA ASN A 75 -11.35 6.58 -2.92
C ASN A 75 -12.81 6.21 -2.66
N ILE A 76 -13.33 6.63 -1.50
CA ILE A 76 -14.73 6.43 -1.15
C ILE A 76 -15.57 7.54 -1.80
N SER A 77 -16.55 7.15 -2.63
CA SER A 77 -17.48 8.10 -3.24
C SER A 77 -18.71 8.37 -2.37
N GLU A 78 -19.12 7.41 -1.55
CA GLU A 78 -20.32 7.53 -0.70
C GLU A 78 -20.24 6.56 0.48
N LYS A 79 -20.70 6.99 1.66
CA LYS A 79 -20.90 6.12 2.82
C LYS A 79 -22.37 5.78 2.95
N THR A 80 -22.69 4.49 2.96
CA THR A 80 -24.07 4.02 3.13
C THR A 80 -24.43 3.95 4.62
N ASN A 81 -25.71 3.82 4.93
CA ASN A 81 -26.20 3.55 6.29
C ASN A 81 -26.20 2.05 6.64
N GLU A 82 -25.78 1.19 5.71
CA GLU A 82 -25.76 -0.26 5.88
C GLU A 82 -24.56 -0.67 6.72
N LYS A 83 -24.81 -1.07 7.97
CA LYS A 83 -23.78 -1.48 8.92
C LYS A 83 -23.47 -2.95 8.80
N LEU A 84 -22.23 -3.31 9.10
CA LEU A 84 -21.81 -4.71 9.17
C LEU A 84 -20.85 -4.91 10.35
N SER A 85 -20.94 -6.08 10.97
CA SER A 85 -20.00 -6.56 11.97
C SER A 85 -19.50 -7.95 11.57
N ILE A 86 -18.18 -8.13 11.57
CA ILE A 86 -17.51 -9.38 11.22
C ILE A 86 -16.63 -9.81 12.40
N HIS A 87 -16.61 -11.10 12.71
CA HIS A 87 -15.67 -11.66 13.69
C HIS A 87 -14.51 -12.31 12.97
N GLU A 88 -13.28 -11.83 13.19
CA GLU A 88 -12.06 -12.37 12.60
C GLU A 88 -11.00 -12.51 13.70
N ASN A 89 -10.39 -13.69 13.81
CA ASN A 89 -9.36 -14.00 14.81
C ASN A 89 -9.76 -13.61 16.26
N GLY A 90 -11.04 -13.81 16.61
CA GLY A 90 -11.58 -13.48 17.93
C GLY A 90 -11.83 -11.99 18.17
N LYS A 91 -11.60 -11.11 17.18
CA LYS A 91 -11.88 -9.67 17.25
C LYS A 91 -13.12 -9.33 16.43
N GLU A 92 -13.98 -8.50 17.00
CA GLU A 92 -15.11 -7.91 16.28
C GLU A 92 -14.64 -6.68 15.48
N ILE A 93 -14.90 -6.69 14.17
CA ILE A 93 -14.60 -5.59 13.24
C ILE A 93 -15.93 -5.00 12.78
N LYS A 94 -16.16 -3.73 13.13
CA LYS A 94 -17.39 -2.99 12.81
C LYS A 94 -17.14 -1.94 11.76
N GLY A 95 -18.13 -1.73 10.91
CA GLY A 95 -18.07 -0.71 9.87
C GLY A 95 -19.41 -0.54 9.15
N ASN A 96 -19.33 0.10 8.00
CA ASN A 96 -20.42 0.35 7.08
C ASN A 96 -19.99 -0.10 5.69
N TRP A 97 -20.97 -0.38 4.84
CA TRP A 97 -20.70 -0.47 3.42
C TRP A 97 -20.44 0.92 2.85
N VAL A 98 -19.46 1.02 1.98
CA VAL A 98 -19.09 2.25 1.28
C VAL A 98 -19.03 1.97 -0.21
N LYS A 99 -19.44 2.96 -1.00
CA LYS A 99 -19.45 2.91 -2.46
C LYS A 99 -18.12 3.43 -2.99
N ILE A 100 -17.60 2.74 -4.01
CA ILE A 100 -16.36 3.10 -4.71
C ILE A 100 -16.59 3.06 -6.22
N LYS A 101 -15.77 3.81 -6.97
CA LYS A 101 -15.65 3.67 -8.43
C LYS A 101 -14.72 2.51 -8.76
N THR A 102 -15.15 1.59 -9.60
CA THR A 102 -14.42 0.36 -9.99
C THR A 102 -13.39 0.62 -11.08
N HIS A 103 -13.69 1.46 -12.07
CA HIS A 103 -12.80 1.76 -13.22
C HIS A 103 -11.42 2.33 -12.87
N ASN A 104 -11.16 2.66 -11.61
CA ASN A 104 -9.93 3.29 -11.16
C ASN A 104 -8.87 2.29 -10.66
N TYR A 105 -9.13 0.98 -10.69
CA TYR A 105 -8.14 0.00 -10.25
C TYR A 105 -7.79 -1.00 -11.35
N PRO A 106 -6.51 -1.40 -11.45
CA PRO A 106 -6.00 -2.24 -12.53
C PRO A 106 -6.43 -3.72 -12.44
N TYR A 107 -7.38 -4.05 -11.56
CA TYR A 107 -7.76 -5.42 -11.26
C TYR A 107 -8.96 -5.86 -12.09
N ASN A 108 -8.83 -7.02 -12.74
CA ASN A 108 -9.87 -7.59 -13.61
C ASN A 108 -11.21 -7.75 -12.86
N TYR A 109 -12.20 -6.93 -13.24
CA TYR A 109 -13.57 -7.04 -12.75
C TYR A 109 -14.34 -8.08 -13.53
N ALA A 110 -15.21 -8.82 -12.84
CA ALA A 110 -16.07 -9.81 -13.49
C ALA A 110 -17.21 -9.16 -14.30
N GLU A 111 -17.43 -7.85 -14.18
CA GLU A 111 -18.50 -7.09 -14.81
C GLU A 111 -18.05 -5.63 -14.95
N GLU A 112 -18.33 -4.98 -16.09
CA GLU A 112 -18.15 -3.53 -16.31
C GLU A 112 -19.18 -2.72 -15.49
N ALA A 113 -19.17 -2.89 -14.17
CA ALA A 113 -19.92 -2.02 -13.28
C ALA A 113 -19.17 -0.69 -13.14
N GLU A 114 -19.86 0.45 -13.10
CA GLU A 114 -19.23 1.76 -12.81
C GLU A 114 -18.88 1.94 -11.33
N TYR A 115 -19.63 1.26 -10.46
CA TYR A 115 -19.48 1.33 -9.02
C TYR A 115 -19.61 -0.05 -8.39
N GLY A 116 -19.06 -0.17 -7.18
CA GLY A 116 -19.24 -1.32 -6.31
C GLY A 116 -19.21 -0.91 -4.84
N TYR A 117 -19.49 -1.88 -3.97
CA TYR A 117 -19.53 -1.67 -2.52
C TYR A 117 -18.48 -2.53 -1.82
N VAL A 118 -17.80 -1.94 -0.86
CA VAL A 118 -16.81 -2.59 0.01
C VAL A 118 -17.11 -2.28 1.47
N PHE A 119 -16.58 -3.08 2.40
CA PHE A 119 -16.81 -2.91 3.84
C PHE A 119 -15.70 -2.07 4.47
N ASP A 120 -16.04 -0.89 5.03
CA ASP A 120 -15.05 0.07 5.54
C ASP A 120 -14.30 -0.37 6.80
N GLY A 121 -14.71 -1.47 7.45
CA GLY A 121 -13.98 -2.04 8.58
C GLY A 121 -12.59 -2.59 8.24
N PHE A 122 -12.28 -2.75 6.95
CA PHE A 122 -10.96 -3.15 6.43
C PHE A 122 -10.26 -2.03 5.66
N LEU A 123 -10.64 -0.80 5.94
CA LEU A 123 -10.06 0.39 5.34
C LEU A 123 -9.44 1.26 6.43
N GLU A 124 -8.28 1.82 6.14
CA GLU A 124 -7.61 2.78 7.01
C GLU A 124 -7.32 4.06 6.24
N ASN A 125 -7.44 5.22 6.90
CA ASN A 125 -7.13 6.49 6.24
C ASN A 125 -5.66 6.51 5.79
N GLU A 126 -5.40 7.00 4.58
CA GLU A 126 -4.05 6.96 3.98
C GLU A 126 -2.98 7.60 4.88
N ASP A 127 -3.25 8.78 5.45
CA ASP A 127 -2.27 9.48 6.27
C ASP A 127 -1.97 8.71 7.57
N VAL A 128 -2.99 8.10 8.18
CA VAL A 128 -2.85 7.27 9.39
C VAL A 128 -2.01 6.03 9.06
N PHE A 129 -2.38 5.30 8.01
CA PHE A 129 -1.68 4.09 7.58
C PHE A 129 -0.21 4.40 7.26
N ILE A 130 0.06 5.47 6.51
CA ILE A 130 1.41 5.88 6.18
C ILE A 130 2.20 6.26 7.43
N GLN A 131 1.59 7.00 8.36
CA GLN A 131 2.27 7.38 9.59
C GLN A 131 2.68 6.16 10.42
N ASP A 132 1.80 5.16 10.53
CA ASP A 132 2.08 3.92 11.24
C ASP A 132 3.15 3.09 10.52
N LEU A 133 3.12 3.03 9.19
CA LEU A 133 4.15 2.36 8.39
C LEU A 133 5.52 3.05 8.52
N GLU A 134 5.58 4.38 8.52
CA GLU A 134 6.82 5.12 8.78
C GLU A 134 7.36 4.88 10.18
N ASN A 135 6.49 4.79 11.18
CA ASN A 135 6.88 4.46 12.55
C ASN A 135 7.42 3.04 12.66
N LEU A 136 6.82 2.09 11.93
CA LEU A 136 7.34 0.74 11.80
C LEU A 136 8.72 0.73 11.13
N MET A 137 8.89 1.44 10.01
CA MET A 137 10.18 1.53 9.30
C MET A 137 11.30 2.09 10.18
N LYS A 138 11.00 3.10 11.02
CA LYS A 138 11.98 3.69 11.97
C LYS A 138 12.51 2.71 13.01
N ALA A 139 11.83 1.59 13.25
CA ALA A 139 12.33 0.55 14.15
C ALA A 139 13.51 -0.25 13.56
N TYR A 140 13.81 -0.09 12.27
CA TYR A 140 14.81 -0.86 11.53
C TYR A 140 15.84 0.07 10.88
N PRO A 141 17.13 0.00 11.28
CA PRO A 141 18.18 0.88 10.76
C PRO A 141 18.36 0.83 9.24
N GLU A 142 17.99 -0.28 8.60
CA GLU A 142 18.07 -0.51 7.17
C GLU A 142 17.23 0.49 6.35
N PHE A 143 16.17 1.06 6.95
CA PHE A 143 15.31 2.05 6.30
C PHE A 143 15.71 3.51 6.53
N ASN A 144 16.78 3.79 7.31
CA ASN A 144 17.11 5.16 7.75
C ASN A 144 17.27 6.20 6.63
N THR A 145 17.64 5.76 5.41
CA THR A 145 17.86 6.64 4.25
C THR A 145 16.72 6.58 3.23
N TYR A 146 15.64 5.87 3.55
CA TYR A 146 14.55 5.58 2.63
C TYR A 146 13.23 6.16 3.11
N GLU A 147 12.41 6.59 2.16
CA GLU A 147 11.02 6.96 2.37
C GLU A 147 10.09 6.06 1.56
N ILE A 148 8.81 6.00 1.92
CA ILE A 148 7.81 5.23 1.18
C ILE A 148 7.59 5.86 -0.20
N ASP A 149 7.58 5.05 -1.25
CA ASP A 149 7.13 5.51 -2.56
C ASP A 149 5.59 5.62 -2.62
N ARG A 150 5.08 6.73 -2.10
CA ARG A 150 3.64 7.02 -2.06
C ARG A 150 2.99 7.14 -3.43
N ASN A 151 3.73 7.19 -4.53
CA ASN A 151 3.15 7.27 -5.87
C ASN A 151 2.71 5.90 -6.39
N SER A 152 3.31 4.83 -5.87
CA SER A 152 2.92 3.46 -6.21
C SER A 152 1.58 3.06 -5.60
N ASN A 153 0.81 2.24 -6.32
CA ASN A 153 -0.44 1.68 -5.85
C ASN A 153 -0.62 0.23 -6.36
N PRO A 154 -0.45 -0.79 -5.50
CA PRO A 154 -0.09 -0.69 -4.09
C PRO A 154 1.40 -0.31 -3.91
N PHE A 155 1.73 0.29 -2.78
CA PHE A 155 3.13 0.53 -2.35
C PHE A 155 3.59 -0.45 -1.27
N ILE A 156 2.69 -1.34 -0.82
CA ILE A 156 2.97 -2.35 0.19
C ILE A 156 2.28 -3.66 -0.16
N LEU A 157 2.97 -4.78 0.07
CA LEU A 157 2.45 -6.13 -0.09
C LEU A 157 2.57 -6.91 1.22
N ASN A 158 1.74 -7.93 1.37
CA ASN A 158 1.75 -8.86 2.49
C ASN A 158 1.71 -10.30 1.96
N GLY A 159 2.62 -11.15 2.43
CA GLY A 159 2.71 -12.56 2.03
C GLY A 159 3.91 -13.25 2.65
N ASP A 160 3.98 -14.57 2.57
CA ASP A 160 5.17 -15.35 2.96
C ASP A 160 6.21 -15.23 1.86
N PHE A 161 7.16 -14.31 2.01
CA PHE A 161 8.16 -14.05 0.97
C PHE A 161 9.47 -14.78 1.23
N PHE A 162 9.64 -15.38 2.41
CA PHE A 162 10.89 -16.06 2.83
C PHE A 162 10.75 -17.58 2.96
N GLY A 163 9.54 -18.14 2.80
CA GLY A 163 9.27 -19.57 2.83
C GLY A 163 9.21 -20.17 4.23
N ASP A 164 8.94 -19.36 5.25
CA ASP A 164 8.87 -19.78 6.65
C ASP A 164 7.43 -19.85 7.18
N ASN A 165 6.42 -19.74 6.30
CA ASN A 165 4.99 -19.71 6.61
C ASN A 165 4.58 -18.54 7.53
N VAL A 166 5.37 -17.47 7.58
CA VAL A 166 5.01 -16.22 8.24
C VAL A 166 4.72 -15.18 7.17
N ASN A 167 3.64 -14.40 7.35
CA ASN A 167 3.39 -13.28 6.45
C ASN A 167 4.34 -12.14 6.79
N ASP A 168 5.08 -11.70 5.79
CA ASP A 168 6.02 -10.59 5.81
C ASP A 168 5.45 -9.38 5.07
N LEU A 169 6.13 -8.25 5.20
CA LEU A 169 5.80 -7.04 4.44
C LEU A 169 6.87 -6.75 3.40
N VAL A 170 6.42 -6.27 2.24
CA VAL A 170 7.29 -5.67 1.23
C VAL A 170 6.79 -4.28 0.95
N ILE A 171 7.70 -3.30 1.00
CA ILE A 171 7.40 -1.89 0.88
C ILE A 171 8.20 -1.36 -0.31
N LYS A 172 7.52 -0.70 -1.24
CA LYS A 172 8.20 0.14 -2.24
C LYS A 172 8.72 1.39 -1.55
N ILE A 173 10.03 1.52 -1.57
CA ILE A 173 10.74 2.61 -0.91
C ILE A 173 11.64 3.31 -1.92
N LYS A 174 12.02 4.54 -1.60
CA LYS A 174 12.90 5.33 -2.44
C LYS A 174 13.90 6.13 -1.62
N ASP A 175 15.04 6.38 -2.23
CA ASP A 175 16.01 7.37 -1.79
C ASP A 175 16.16 8.46 -2.87
N SER A 176 17.20 9.28 -2.79
CA SER A 176 17.47 10.32 -3.79
C SER A 176 17.86 9.80 -5.17
N LYS A 177 18.10 8.50 -5.34
CA LYS A 177 18.67 7.89 -6.55
C LYS A 177 17.73 6.90 -7.22
N LEU A 178 16.99 6.10 -6.45
CA LEU A 178 16.21 5.00 -7.01
C LEU A 178 15.01 4.60 -6.14
N ILE A 179 14.07 3.91 -6.77
CA ILE A 179 12.99 3.16 -6.11
C ILE A 179 13.42 1.69 -6.01
N THR A 180 13.32 1.10 -4.83
CA THR A 180 13.61 -0.32 -4.54
C THR A 180 12.56 -0.93 -3.61
N LEU A 181 12.77 -2.18 -3.21
CA LEU A 181 11.92 -2.90 -2.27
C LEU A 181 12.64 -3.09 -0.92
N GLY A 182 11.93 -2.79 0.15
CA GLY A 182 12.33 -3.14 1.51
C GLY A 182 11.39 -4.18 2.10
N PHE A 183 11.95 -5.17 2.76
CA PHE A 183 11.23 -6.28 3.37
C PHE A 183 11.30 -6.14 4.89
N ILE A 184 10.21 -6.49 5.57
CA ILE A 184 10.19 -6.76 7.01
C ILE A 184 9.78 -8.23 7.16
N ASN A 185 10.76 -9.08 7.46
CA ASN A 185 10.56 -10.50 7.72
C ASN A 185 10.22 -10.68 9.20
N TYR A 186 9.06 -11.24 9.54
CA TYR A 186 8.62 -11.32 10.95
C TYR A 186 9.12 -12.54 11.72
N LYS A 187 9.50 -13.64 11.05
CA LYS A 187 9.97 -14.94 11.61
C LYS A 187 9.09 -15.56 12.73
N GLN A 188 9.07 -16.89 12.81
CA GLN A 188 8.24 -17.62 13.80
C GLN A 188 8.64 -17.41 15.28
N GLU A 189 9.83 -16.86 15.57
CA GLU A 189 10.36 -16.66 16.95
C GLU A 189 10.30 -15.21 17.46
N ASN A 190 9.50 -14.33 16.83
CA ASN A 190 9.46 -12.88 17.14
C ASN A 190 10.80 -12.15 16.92
N LYS A 191 11.67 -12.68 16.05
CA LYS A 191 12.90 -12.02 15.61
C LYS A 191 12.65 -11.45 14.24
N SER A 192 12.08 -10.26 14.18
CA SER A 192 11.89 -9.59 12.90
C SER A 192 13.22 -8.99 12.42
N GLU A 193 13.41 -9.00 11.11
CA GLU A 193 14.55 -8.34 10.46
C GLU A 193 14.09 -7.58 9.23
N ALA A 194 14.78 -6.49 8.91
CA ALA A 194 14.58 -5.76 7.68
C ALA A 194 15.63 -6.15 6.65
N VAL A 195 15.21 -6.27 5.39
CA VAL A 195 16.09 -6.56 4.25
C VAL A 195 15.75 -5.62 3.11
N ILE A 196 16.69 -4.78 2.68
CA ILE A 196 16.52 -3.94 1.48
C ILE A 196 17.10 -4.66 0.28
N ILE A 197 16.40 -4.72 -0.85
CA ILE A 197 16.99 -5.23 -2.08
C ILE A 197 18.10 -4.28 -2.54
N THR A 198 19.31 -4.82 -2.61
CA THR A 198 20.55 -4.20 -3.02
C THR A 198 21.33 -5.15 -3.93
N LYS A 199 22.41 -4.65 -4.55
CA LYS A 199 23.30 -5.48 -5.40
C LYS A 199 23.94 -6.65 -4.65
N ASN A 200 23.96 -6.61 -3.33
CA ASN A 200 24.63 -7.63 -2.52
C ASN A 200 23.71 -8.83 -2.21
N ASN A 201 22.40 -8.63 -2.24
CA ASN A 201 21.40 -9.65 -1.89
C ASN A 201 20.36 -9.90 -2.99
N LEU A 202 20.46 -9.21 -4.12
CA LEU A 202 19.87 -9.59 -5.40
C LEU A 202 20.92 -10.36 -6.21
N ALA A 203 20.54 -11.53 -6.73
CA ALA A 203 21.42 -12.31 -7.60
C ALA A 203 21.65 -11.64 -8.96
N ASP A 204 20.74 -10.77 -9.39
CA ASP A 204 20.72 -10.08 -10.67
C ASP A 204 21.16 -8.60 -10.55
N THR A 205 21.43 -7.95 -11.68
CA THR A 205 22.01 -6.61 -11.77
C THR A 205 21.01 -5.46 -11.72
N GLU A 206 19.70 -5.73 -11.88
CA GLU A 206 18.65 -4.70 -11.88
C GLU A 206 18.16 -4.36 -10.46
N LEU A 207 18.56 -3.19 -9.95
CA LEU A 207 18.16 -2.69 -8.63
C LEU A 207 17.01 -1.69 -8.64
N TYR A 208 16.54 -1.31 -9.82
CA TYR A 208 15.54 -0.27 -9.97
C TYR A 208 14.19 -0.93 -10.15
N PHE A 209 13.27 -0.74 -9.20
CA PHE A 209 11.89 -1.25 -9.28
C PHE A 209 10.87 -0.14 -9.57
N GLY A 210 11.34 1.07 -9.89
CA GLY A 210 10.47 2.20 -10.24
C GLY A 210 9.70 2.02 -11.54
N TRP A 211 10.09 1.05 -12.38
CA TRP A 211 9.34 0.65 -13.58
C TRP A 211 8.10 -0.19 -13.30
N THR A 212 7.95 -0.75 -12.10
CA THR A 212 6.83 -1.65 -11.77
C THR A 212 5.56 -0.84 -11.52
N GLU A 213 4.70 -0.71 -12.51
CA GLU A 213 3.39 -0.07 -12.35
C GLU A 213 2.40 -1.03 -11.71
N GLN A 214 2.41 -2.30 -12.14
CA GLN A 214 1.76 -3.40 -11.43
C GLN A 214 2.76 -4.00 -10.44
N PHE A 215 2.29 -4.20 -9.21
CA PHE A 215 3.07 -4.72 -8.10
C PHE A 215 2.16 -5.54 -7.21
N GLU A 216 2.30 -6.86 -7.22
CA GLU A 216 1.34 -7.74 -6.56
C GLU A 216 1.99 -8.97 -5.92
N THR A 217 1.32 -9.50 -4.91
CA THR A 217 1.67 -10.79 -4.30
C THR A 217 1.10 -11.90 -5.16
N VAL A 218 1.96 -12.83 -5.57
CA VAL A 218 1.55 -14.04 -6.28
C VAL A 218 1.44 -15.19 -5.29
N SER A 219 0.37 -15.98 -5.41
CA SER A 219 0.13 -17.16 -4.57
C SER A 219 1.28 -18.16 -4.65
N SER A 220 1.45 -18.97 -3.61
CA SER A 220 2.34 -20.14 -3.67
C SER A 220 1.90 -21.13 -4.76
N ASN A 221 2.80 -22.06 -5.08
CA ASN A 221 2.70 -23.07 -6.14
C ASN A 221 2.73 -22.51 -7.57
N ILE A 222 3.37 -21.35 -7.76
CA ILE A 222 3.63 -20.82 -9.10
C ILE A 222 4.75 -21.60 -9.79
N ASN A 223 4.67 -21.68 -11.12
CA ASN A 223 5.64 -22.36 -11.96
C ASN A 223 6.51 -21.31 -12.62
N LEU A 224 7.79 -21.28 -12.27
CA LEU A 224 8.77 -20.40 -12.90
C LEU A 224 9.68 -21.21 -13.83
N TRP A 225 9.99 -20.64 -15.00
CA TRP A 225 10.79 -21.25 -16.06
C TRP A 225 12.12 -20.51 -16.22
N PRO A 226 13.15 -20.79 -15.40
CA PRO A 226 14.40 -20.04 -15.46
C PRO A 226 15.07 -20.18 -16.84
N GLU A 227 15.30 -19.06 -17.52
CA GLU A 227 15.92 -19.04 -18.86
C GLU A 227 17.46 -19.01 -18.84
N ASP A 228 18.10 -18.88 -17.67
CA ASP A 228 19.53 -18.57 -17.58
C ASP A 228 20.44 -19.70 -17.04
N GLU A 229 21.65 -19.79 -17.60
CA GLU A 229 22.68 -20.79 -17.24
C GLU A 229 23.20 -20.61 -15.79
N GLU A 230 23.14 -19.41 -15.19
CA GLU A 230 23.47 -19.25 -13.76
C GLU A 230 22.41 -19.86 -12.83
N MET A 231 21.13 -19.86 -13.23
CA MET A 231 20.07 -20.57 -12.53
C MET A 231 20.13 -22.09 -12.75
N SER A 232 20.81 -22.56 -13.82
CA SER A 232 21.07 -23.98 -14.09
C SER A 232 22.11 -24.61 -13.14
N ASN A 233 22.97 -23.79 -12.53
CA ASN A 233 23.98 -24.22 -11.54
C ASN A 233 23.48 -24.21 -10.10
N LEU A 234 22.22 -23.83 -9.87
CA LEU A 234 21.58 -24.05 -8.59
C LEU A 234 21.39 -25.56 -8.45
N ASN A 235 22.21 -26.23 -7.61
CA ASN A 235 21.98 -27.61 -7.11
C ASN A 235 20.62 -27.74 -6.36
N VAL A 236 19.49 -27.46 -6.99
CA VAL A 236 18.38 -28.42 -7.05
C VAL A 236 18.92 -29.55 -7.93
N ASP A 237 18.48 -30.79 -7.77
CA ASP A 237 18.92 -31.87 -8.67
C ASP A 237 18.48 -31.59 -10.13
N PHE A 238 19.24 -30.75 -10.83
CA PHE A 238 19.18 -30.48 -12.26
C PHE A 238 20.21 -31.37 -12.97
N ASN A 239 20.18 -32.69 -12.72
CA ASN A 239 20.70 -33.63 -13.72
C ASN A 239 19.81 -33.55 -14.98
N HIS A 240 20.05 -32.56 -15.87
CA HIS A 240 19.56 -32.34 -17.27
C HIS A 240 18.03 -32.37 -17.52
N PRO A 241 17.41 -31.76 -18.58
CA PRO A 241 17.74 -30.66 -19.50
C PRO A 241 16.85 -29.40 -19.22
N ALA A 242 16.73 -28.46 -20.18
CA ALA A 242 16.02 -27.15 -20.22
C ALA A 242 14.51 -27.09 -19.82
N ASN A 243 14.04 -28.02 -18.98
CA ASN A 243 12.62 -28.33 -18.78
C ASN A 243 12.24 -28.38 -17.28
N LYS A 244 13.08 -27.90 -16.37
CA LYS A 244 12.87 -28.10 -14.93
C LYS A 244 12.23 -26.87 -14.28
N LYS A 245 10.94 -27.06 -14.06
CA LYS A 245 9.97 -26.24 -13.34
C LYS A 245 10.42 -25.93 -11.90
N LEU A 246 10.60 -24.66 -11.56
CA LEU A 246 10.70 -24.23 -10.16
C LEU A 246 9.29 -24.02 -9.62
N VAL A 247 8.95 -24.72 -8.53
CA VAL A 247 7.68 -24.55 -7.80
C VAL A 247 7.98 -23.93 -6.45
N LEU A 248 7.53 -22.70 -6.24
CA LEU A 248 7.70 -22.00 -4.97
C LEU A 248 6.59 -22.41 -4.00
N GLY A 249 6.94 -22.92 -2.82
CA GLY A 249 5.98 -23.25 -1.76
C GLY A 249 5.42 -22.03 -1.03
N TYR A 250 5.87 -20.83 -1.39
CA TYR A 250 5.63 -19.55 -0.73
C TYR A 250 5.33 -18.47 -1.76
N ASN A 251 5.00 -17.26 -1.30
CA ASN A 251 4.64 -16.15 -2.17
C ASN A 251 5.85 -15.59 -2.92
N ALA A 252 5.60 -15.19 -4.17
CA ALA A 252 6.51 -14.35 -4.94
C ALA A 252 5.87 -12.97 -5.13
N ILE A 253 6.65 -12.05 -5.67
CA ILE A 253 6.17 -10.74 -6.11
C ILE A 253 6.16 -10.74 -7.63
N PHE A 254 5.10 -10.24 -8.25
CA PHE A 254 5.09 -9.93 -9.67
C PHE A 254 5.16 -8.41 -9.87
N GLY A 255 6.09 -7.99 -10.71
CA GLY A 255 6.25 -6.61 -11.15
C GLY A 255 6.07 -6.52 -12.66
N HIS A 256 5.29 -5.55 -13.14
CA HIS A 256 5.08 -5.34 -14.58
C HIS A 256 4.94 -3.85 -14.90
N ASN A 257 5.45 -3.44 -16.06
CA ASN A 257 5.24 -2.10 -16.61
C ASN A 257 4.09 -2.16 -17.62
N LEU A 258 3.01 -1.37 -17.45
CA LEU A 258 1.81 -1.49 -18.30
C LEU A 258 2.10 -1.28 -19.80
N GLU A 259 3.15 -0.54 -20.14
CA GLU A 259 3.54 -0.24 -21.53
C GLU A 259 4.53 -1.25 -22.12
N SER A 260 5.03 -2.22 -21.33
CA SER A 260 5.94 -3.26 -21.81
C SER A 260 5.23 -4.61 -21.88
N CYS A 261 5.67 -5.47 -22.81
CA CYS A 261 5.25 -6.88 -22.83
C CYS A 261 6.00 -7.73 -21.79
N GLY A 262 6.92 -7.13 -21.03
CA GLY A 262 7.77 -7.81 -20.07
C GLY A 262 7.35 -7.51 -18.63
N GLY A 263 7.13 -8.57 -17.87
CA GLY A 263 7.04 -8.52 -16.41
C GLY A 263 8.14 -9.36 -15.78
N GLY A 264 8.17 -9.43 -14.46
CA GLY A 264 9.10 -10.30 -13.78
C GLY A 264 8.63 -10.72 -12.41
N TYR A 265 9.10 -11.88 -11.97
CA TYR A 265 8.89 -12.36 -10.63
C TYR A 265 10.11 -12.10 -9.77
N ILE A 266 9.89 -11.65 -8.55
CA ILE A 266 10.91 -11.51 -7.51
C ILE A 266 10.59 -12.54 -6.42
N PHE A 267 11.56 -13.38 -6.09
CA PHE A 267 11.36 -14.45 -5.13
C PHE A 267 12.61 -14.72 -4.31
N TRP A 268 12.40 -15.17 -3.07
CA TRP A 268 13.49 -15.64 -2.21
C TRP A 268 13.91 -17.05 -2.64
N TYR A 269 15.21 -17.33 -2.72
CA TYR A 269 15.73 -18.68 -2.94
C TYR A 269 17.19 -18.77 -2.48
N LYS A 270 17.58 -19.87 -1.84
CA LYS A 270 18.95 -20.11 -1.30
C LYS A 270 19.56 -18.88 -0.60
N ASN A 271 18.78 -18.25 0.28
CA ASN A 271 19.17 -17.11 1.08
C ASN A 271 19.46 -15.80 0.31
N LYS A 272 18.91 -15.64 -0.90
CA LYS A 272 18.98 -14.40 -1.70
C LYS A 272 17.68 -14.16 -2.46
N PHE A 273 17.46 -12.92 -2.88
CA PHE A 273 16.40 -12.61 -3.83
C PHE A 273 16.87 -12.86 -5.26
N HIS A 274 15.98 -13.41 -6.07
CA HIS A 274 16.16 -13.68 -7.48
C HIS A 274 15.05 -12.99 -8.26
N THR A 275 15.39 -12.55 -9.47
CA THR A 275 14.47 -12.07 -10.49
C THR A 275 14.39 -13.09 -11.62
N ILE A 276 13.23 -13.17 -12.25
CA ILE A 276 13.04 -13.87 -13.51
C ILE A 276 12.07 -13.06 -14.36
N THR A 277 12.46 -12.70 -15.57
CA THR A 277 11.59 -12.04 -16.53
C THR A 277 10.57 -13.05 -17.07
N GLY A 278 9.30 -12.64 -17.13
CA GLY A 278 8.27 -13.35 -17.86
C GLY A 278 8.06 -12.64 -19.19
N ASP A 279 8.40 -13.33 -20.27
CA ASP A 279 7.97 -13.00 -21.63
C ASP A 279 6.53 -13.49 -21.89
#